data_AF-R4ZI10-F1
#
_entry.id   AF-R4ZI10-F1
#
_cell.length_a   1.000
_cell.length_b   1.000
_cell.length_c   1.000
_cell.angle_alpha   90.00
_cell.angle_beta   90.00
_cell.angle_gamma   90.00
#
_symmetry.space_group_name_H-M   'P 1'
#
loop_
_entity.id
_entity.type
_entity.pdbx_description
1 polymer ?
#
loop_
_entity_poly.entity_id
_entity_poly.type
_entity_poly.pdbx_seq_one_letter_code
_entity_poly.pdbx_strand_id
1 'polypeptide(L)' 'YGNLFYKPFHALSIGFLYGSALLFAMHGATILAVGRYGGQREIQQIIDRGTATERAPLFWRWTM' A
#
# COMPACT_ATOMS: atom_id res chain seq x y z
N TYR A 1 -28.30 10.58 -18.55
CA TYR A 1 -27.43 9.78 -17.67
C TYR A 1 -28.09 8.45 -17.28
N GLY A 2 -28.40 7.59 -18.25
CA GLY A 2 -29.07 6.31 -18.00
C GLY A 2 -28.07 5.22 -17.64
N ASN A 3 -27.90 4.94 -16.35
CA ASN A 3 -26.94 4.01 -15.73
C ASN A 3 -25.48 4.51 -15.67
N LEU A 4 -25.00 4.81 -14.46
CA LEU A 4 -23.65 5.32 -14.21
C LEU A 4 -22.55 4.26 -14.33
N PHE A 5 -22.87 2.96 -14.29
CA PHE A 5 -21.87 1.90 -14.42
C PHE A 5 -21.17 1.92 -15.78
N TYR A 6 -21.80 2.44 -16.83
CA TYR A 6 -21.23 2.57 -18.17
C TYR A 6 -20.48 3.90 -18.39
N LYS A 7 -20.37 4.76 -17.37
CA LYS A 7 -19.61 6.01 -17.46
C LYS A 7 -18.14 5.72 -17.13
N PRO A 8 -17.18 5.95 -18.04
CA PRO A 8 -15.77 5.58 -17.83
C PRO A 8 -15.15 6.18 -16.56
N PHE A 9 -15.38 7.47 -16.30
CA PHE A 9 -14.88 8.12 -15.08
C PHE A 9 -15.51 7.58 -13.79
N HIS A 10 -16.74 7.05 -13.84
CA HIS A 10 -17.35 6.41 -12.68
C HIS A 10 -16.67 5.05 -12.40
N ALA A 11 -16.42 4.25 -13.44
CA ALA A 11 -15.66 3.01 -13.32
C ALA A 11 -14.23 3.25 -12.80
N LEU A 12 -13.53 4.26 -13.34
CA LEU A 12 -12.22 4.67 -12.83
C LEU A 12 -12.28 5.09 -11.35
N SER A 13 -13.29 5.87 -10.96
CA SER A 13 -13.48 6.28 -9.56
C SER A 13 -13.71 5.08 -8.63
N ILE A 14 -14.46 4.06 -9.06
CA ILE A 14 -14.62 2.82 -8.28
C ILE A 14 -13.27 2.09 -8.18
N GLY A 15 -12.53 1.98 -9.28
CA GLY A 15 -11.20 1.38 -9.28
C GLY A 15 -10.25 2.06 -8.30
N PHE A 16 -10.22 3.40 -8.29
CA PHE A 16 -9.42 4.16 -7.33
C PHE A 16 -9.92 4.03 -5.89
N LEU A 17 -11.23 3.94 -5.67
CA LEU A 17 -11.80 3.72 -4.33
C LEU A 17 -11.35 2.38 -3.76
N TYR A 18 -11.51 1.31 -4.53
CA TYR A 18 -11.07 -0.03 -4.11
C TYR A 18 -9.54 -0.11 -4.01
N GLY A 19 -8.81 0.47 -4.96
CA GLY A 19 -7.36 0.52 -4.95
C GLY A 19 -6.80 1.28 -3.73
N SER A 20 -7.42 2.40 -3.33
CA SER A 20 -7.02 3.16 -2.14
C SER A 20 -7.20 2.34 -0.87
N ALA A 21 -8.36 1.70 -0.70
CA ALA A 21 -8.61 0.85 0.45
C ALA A 21 -7.63 -0.34 0.49
N LEU A 22 -7.40 -0.98 -0.65
CA LEU A 22 -6.46 -2.10 -0.78
C LEU A 22 -5.02 -1.67 -0.42
N LEU A 23 -4.50 -0.62 -1.05
CA LEU A 23 -3.13 -0.17 -0.83
C LEU A 23 -2.91 0.34 0.59
N PHE A 24 -3.87 1.04 1.19
CA PHE A 24 -3.73 1.51 2.56
C PHE A 24 -3.77 0.35 3.57
N ALA A 25 -4.62 -0.65 3.35
CA ALA A 25 -4.64 -1.87 4.16
C ALA A 25 -3.31 -2.63 4.04
N MET A 26 -2.79 -2.81 2.83
CA MET A 26 -1.49 -3.44 2.57
C MET A 26 -0.35 -2.68 3.25
N HIS A 27 -0.28 -1.37 3.04
CA HIS A 27 0.78 -0.52 3.58
C HIS A 27 0.73 -0.46 5.11
N GLY A 28 -0.43 -0.13 5.69
CA GLY A 28 -0.58 -0.03 7.15
C GLY A 28 -0.27 -1.35 7.86
N ALA A 29 -0.77 -2.48 7.35
CA ALA A 29 -0.45 -3.79 7.90
C ALA A 29 1.06 -4.11 7.80
N THR A 30 1.70 -3.74 6.68
CA THR A 30 3.15 -3.94 6.50
C THR A 30 3.95 -3.14 7.53
N ILE A 31 3.65 -1.85 7.70
CA ILE A 31 4.37 -0.98 8.66
C ILE A 31 4.21 -1.49 10.09
N LEU A 32 3.01 -1.92 10.48
CA LEU A 32 2.79 -2.53 11.79
C LEU A 32 3.56 -3.85 11.95
N ALA A 33 3.59 -4.70 10.93
CA ALA A 33 4.31 -5.98 10.96
C ALA A 33 5.84 -5.81 11.09
N VAL A 34 6.41 -4.74 10.52
CA VAL A 34 7.83 -4.38 10.69
C VAL A 34 8.08 -3.38 11.82
N GLY A 35 7.09 -3.09 12.67
CA GLY A 35 7.20 -2.12 13.77
C GLY A 35 8.30 -2.46 14.78
N ARG A 36 8.56 -3.75 15.03
CA ARG A 36 9.68 -4.22 15.88
C ARG A 36 11.07 -3.84 15.35
N TYR A 37 11.16 -3.45 14.08
CA TYR A 37 12.37 -2.99 13.41
C TYR A 37 12.37 -1.47 13.17
N GLY A 38 11.42 -0.75 13.75
CA GLY A 38 11.28 0.69 13.58
C GLY A 38 10.68 1.11 12.23
N GLY A 39 9.88 0.26 11.58
CA GLY A 39 9.30 0.53 10.26
C GLY A 39 8.46 1.82 10.18
N GLN A 40 7.86 2.26 11.28
CA GLN A 40 7.14 3.53 11.37
C GLN A 40 8.04 4.77 11.24
N ARG A 41 9.37 4.63 11.35
CA ARG A 41 10.36 5.71 11.17
C ARG A 41 10.71 5.84 9.68
N GLU A 42 9.69 6.03 8.84
CA GLU A 42 9.81 5.90 7.38
C GLU A 42 10.84 6.86 6.78
N ILE A 43 10.94 8.10 7.28
CA ILE A 43 11.95 9.06 6.84
C ILE A 43 13.37 8.50 7.01
N GLN A 44 13.67 7.92 8.18
CA GLN A 44 14.98 7.34 8.43
C GLN A 44 15.22 6.12 7.54
N GLN A 45 14.20 5.27 7.37
CA GLN A 45 14.28 4.08 6.52
C GLN A 45 14.47 4.39 5.03
N ILE A 46 13.98 5.55 4.56
CA ILE A 46 14.16 6.03 3.18
C ILE A 46 15.58 6.55 2.98
N ILE A 47 16.12 7.30 3.94
CA ILE A 47 17.46 7.89 3.87
C ILE A 47 18.54 6.81 4.06
N ASP A 48 18.35 5.91 5.02
CA ASP A 48 19.26 4.82 5.37
C ASP A 48 18.47 3.52 5.57
N ARG A 49 18.61 2.60 4.61
CA ARG A 49 17.76 1.40 4.53
C ARG A 49 18.10 0.43 5.67
N GLY A 50 17.17 0.27 6.61
CA GLY A 50 17.26 -0.72 7.69
C GLY A 50 16.52 -2.03 7.38
N THR A 51 16.62 -3.00 8.29
CA THR A 51 16.00 -4.33 8.13
C THR A 51 14.46 -4.29 8.00
N ALA A 52 13.80 -3.23 8.49
CA ALA A 52 12.37 -3.01 8.26
C ALA A 52 12.07 -2.89 6.75
N THR A 53 12.79 -1.99 6.07
CA THR A 53 12.65 -1.72 4.63
C THR A 53 13.40 -2.70 3.75
N GLU A 54 14.13 -3.66 4.32
CA GLU A 54 14.57 -4.87 3.59
C GLU A 54 13.49 -5.95 3.60
N ARG A 55 12.85 -6.18 4.77
CA ARG A 55 11.84 -7.23 4.93
C ARG A 55 10.50 -6.87 4.28
N ALA A 56 10.05 -5.62 4.41
CA ALA A 56 8.80 -5.15 3.84
C ALA A 56 8.70 -5.40 2.31
N PRO A 57 9.68 -4.98 1.47
CA PRO A 57 9.62 -5.29 0.05
C PRO A 57 9.91 -6.76 -0.28
N LEU A 58 10.71 -7.50 0.52
CA LEU A 58 10.89 -8.93 0.32
C LEU A 58 9.60 -9.71 0.50
N PHE A 59 8.79 -9.36 1.50
CA PHE A 59 7.46 -9.93 1.69
C PHE A 59 6.60 -9.78 0.44
N TRP A 60 6.51 -8.56 -0.12
CA TRP A 60 5.72 -8.31 -1.31
C TRP A 60 6.30 -8.99 -2.55
N ARG A 61 7.62 -8.88 -2.78
CA ARG A 61 8.33 -9.53 -3.91
C ARG A 61 8.14 -11.05 -3.96
N TRP A 62 8.02 -11.69 -2.80
CA TRP A 62 7.79 -13.14 -2.72
C TRP A 62 6.31 -13.53 -2.76
N THR A 63 5.39 -12.57 -2.63
CA THR A 63 3.94 -12.80 -2.66
C THR A 63 3.35 -12.55 -4.04
N MET A 64 3.79 -11.50 -4.74
CA MET A 64 3.28 -11.03 -6.03
C MET A 64 4.39 -10.38 -6.85
#